data_AF-A0A2P6FCI3-F1
#
_entry.id   AF-A0A2P6FCI3-F1
#
_cell.length_a   1.000
_cell.length_b   1.000
_cell.length_c   1.000
_cell.angle_alpha   90.00
_cell.angle_beta   90.00
_cell.angle_gamma   90.00
#
_symmetry.space_group_name_H-M   'P 1'
#
loop_
_entity.id
_entity.type
_entity.pdbx_description
1 polymer ?
#
loop_
_entity_poly.entity_id
_entity_poly.type
_entity_poly.pdbx_seq_one_letter_code
_entity_poly.pdbx_strand_id
1 'polypeptide(L)'
;MKKGTLNIYVGPNGCGKSYLLEQEKKEQENSILIPTEIVWENDFKESTKNNTTSMDIIINELLLPSLTEEINTFNNVVNAKASEINSKLKDKNIISNIKRYIPILKTDNLIKNDTNYKITLSKLLNLDTTLIKEMSSGMGTYLIINLLKLSNKTDIYIDEPEKFCHPSLITIIAKEINKLVANGKNITITTHSPKLIKELNWDFDNLFIINTHNKDLEKQKINLNIEKIVNNSEIKNLSKLLKDNGSPDQGYKIIGEYLSSEEKLKKYLQLRRKNFIDMFFAKNIY
;
A
#
# COMPACT_ATOMS: atom_id res chain seq x y z
N MET A 1 5.38 -3.82 22.75
CA MET A 1 4.66 -3.20 21.61
C MET A 1 3.76 -4.26 20.97
N LYS A 2 2.56 -3.90 20.54
CA LYS A 2 1.65 -4.84 19.85
C LYS A 2 2.18 -5.08 18.44
N LYS A 3 2.32 -6.35 18.04
CA LYS A 3 2.70 -6.73 16.67
C LYS A 3 1.57 -6.30 15.71
N GLY A 4 1.94 -5.77 14.55
CA GLY A 4 0.98 -5.39 13.52
C GLY A 4 0.41 -6.59 12.76
N THR A 5 -0.46 -6.34 11.79
CA THR A 5 -1.07 -7.38 10.94
C THR A 5 -0.45 -7.41 9.54
N LEU A 6 -0.49 -8.58 8.90
CA LEU A 6 -0.09 -8.74 7.50
C LEU A 6 -1.21 -9.44 6.74
N ASN A 7 -1.93 -8.68 5.92
CA ASN A 7 -2.95 -9.16 5.00
C ASN A 7 -2.34 -9.34 3.61
N ILE A 8 -2.68 -10.45 2.94
CA ILE A 8 -2.16 -10.77 1.62
C ILE A 8 -3.31 -11.09 0.67
N TYR A 9 -3.41 -10.31 -0.40
CA TYR A 9 -4.38 -10.49 -1.47
C TYR A 9 -3.72 -11.16 -2.66
N VAL A 10 -4.15 -12.38 -2.95
CA VAL A 10 -3.57 -13.25 -3.96
C VAL A 10 -4.57 -13.52 -5.06
N GLY A 11 -4.11 -13.47 -6.30
CA GLY A 11 -4.95 -13.76 -7.46
C GLY A 11 -4.26 -13.44 -8.77
N PRO A 12 -4.83 -13.86 -9.90
CA PRO A 12 -4.26 -13.61 -11.23
C PRO A 12 -4.26 -12.12 -11.58
N ASN A 13 -3.61 -11.78 -12.69
CA ASN A 13 -3.66 -10.40 -13.20
C ASN A 13 -5.07 -10.05 -13.67
N GLY A 14 -5.52 -8.83 -13.39
CA GLY A 14 -6.84 -8.34 -13.83
C GLY A 14 -8.04 -8.76 -12.96
N CYS A 15 -7.84 -9.45 -11.83
CA CYS A 15 -8.94 -9.82 -10.92
C CYS A 15 -9.30 -8.74 -9.89
N GLY A 16 -8.83 -7.50 -10.05
CA GLY A 16 -9.23 -6.37 -9.19
C GLY A 16 -8.45 -6.19 -7.88
N LYS A 17 -7.35 -6.92 -7.65
CA LYS A 17 -6.53 -6.80 -6.41
C LYS A 17 -6.12 -5.35 -6.11
N SER A 18 -5.53 -4.66 -7.09
CA SER A 18 -5.08 -3.28 -6.96
C SER A 18 -6.24 -2.32 -6.71
N TYR A 19 -7.39 -2.56 -7.36
CA TYR A 19 -8.61 -1.77 -7.14
C TYR A 19 -9.12 -1.92 -5.71
N LEU A 20 -9.16 -3.15 -5.19
CA LEU A 20 -9.57 -3.42 -3.80
C LEU A 20 -8.62 -2.73 -2.81
N LEU A 21 -7.31 -2.82 -3.06
CA LEU A 21 -6.28 -2.18 -2.24
C LEU A 21 -6.47 -0.64 -2.21
N GLU A 22 -6.78 -0.02 -3.35
CA GLU A 22 -7.08 1.41 -3.43
C GLU A 22 -8.35 1.80 -2.67
N GLN A 23 -9.41 0.98 -2.71
CA GLN A 23 -10.66 1.27 -2.00
C GLN A 23 -10.47 1.21 -0.49
N GLU A 24 -9.79 0.18 0.02
CA GLU A 24 -9.50 0.08 1.46
C GLU A 24 -8.66 1.24 1.96
N LYS A 25 -7.70 1.68 1.15
CA LYS A 25 -6.89 2.85 1.47
C LYS A 25 -7.75 4.12 1.58
N LYS A 26 -8.80 4.29 0.76
CA LYS A 26 -9.69 5.46 0.83
C LYS A 26 -10.49 5.52 2.13
N GLU A 27 -10.80 4.37 2.72
CA GLU A 27 -11.54 4.26 3.98
C GLU A 27 -10.65 4.57 5.21
N GLN A 28 -9.34 4.70 5.02
CA GLN A 28 -8.36 4.81 6.10
C GLN A 28 -7.58 6.14 6.01
N GLU A 29 -7.85 7.09 6.91
CA GLU A 29 -7.20 8.41 6.90
C GLU A 29 -5.70 8.35 7.26
N ASN A 30 -5.29 7.42 8.14
CA ASN A 30 -3.90 7.26 8.56
C ASN A 30 -3.14 6.20 7.76
N SER A 31 -3.33 6.20 6.43
CA SER A 31 -2.76 5.20 5.55
C SER A 31 -1.82 5.76 4.48
N ILE A 32 -1.03 4.87 3.89
CA ILE A 32 -0.21 5.13 2.71
C ILE A 32 -0.38 4.00 1.70
N LEU A 33 -0.43 4.35 0.40
CA LEU A 33 -0.44 3.39 -0.71
C LEU A 33 0.87 3.49 -1.48
N ILE A 34 1.55 2.37 -1.64
CA ILE A 34 2.70 2.20 -2.51
C ILE A 34 2.21 1.49 -3.79
N PRO A 35 2.24 2.17 -4.95
CA PRO A 35 1.76 1.59 -6.19
C PRO A 35 2.72 0.53 -6.73
N THR A 36 2.19 -0.31 -7.61
CA THR A 36 2.92 -1.39 -8.31
C THR A 36 4.13 -0.88 -9.08
N GLU A 37 4.00 0.27 -9.73
CA GLU A 37 5.08 0.89 -10.48
C GLU A 37 5.47 2.20 -9.82
N ILE A 38 6.73 2.26 -9.42
CA ILE A 38 7.31 3.43 -8.80
C ILE A 38 8.09 4.17 -9.87
N VAL A 39 7.51 5.27 -10.35
CA VAL A 39 8.12 6.12 -11.38
C VAL A 39 9.09 7.10 -10.71
N TRP A 40 10.36 6.97 -11.08
CA TRP A 40 11.49 7.74 -10.53
C TRP A 40 11.96 8.81 -11.51
N GLU A 41 11.09 9.75 -11.92
CA GLU A 41 11.45 10.78 -12.90
C GLU A 41 11.39 12.21 -12.32
N ASN A 42 12.30 13.05 -12.81
CA ASN A 42 12.24 14.52 -12.73
C ASN A 42 11.32 15.13 -13.80
N ASP A 43 10.71 14.32 -14.67
CA ASP A 43 9.99 14.78 -15.86
C ASP A 43 8.56 15.24 -15.54
N PHE A 44 8.47 16.35 -14.82
CA PHE A 44 7.28 17.18 -14.80
C PHE A 44 7.10 17.86 -16.17
N LYS A 45 6.37 17.20 -17.07
CA LYS A 45 5.37 17.94 -17.86
C LYS A 45 4.09 17.92 -17.05
N GLU A 46 3.52 19.09 -16.77
CA GLU A 46 2.36 19.34 -15.88
C GLU A 46 1.05 18.59 -16.24
N SER A 47 1.06 17.58 -17.10
CA SER A 47 -0.13 17.01 -17.74
C SER A 47 -0.59 15.63 -17.26
N THR A 48 0.09 14.93 -16.34
CA THR A 48 -0.34 13.60 -15.89
C THR A 48 -0.76 13.60 -14.42
N LYS A 49 -2.02 13.99 -14.19
CA LYS A 49 -2.66 14.15 -12.87
C LYS A 49 -2.88 12.89 -12.02
N ASN A 50 -2.49 11.69 -12.46
CA ASN A 50 -3.02 10.45 -11.87
C ASN A 50 -2.00 9.42 -11.37
N ASN A 51 -0.69 9.63 -11.53
CA ASN A 51 0.31 8.69 -10.99
C ASN A 51 1.00 9.32 -9.78
N THR A 52 0.81 8.75 -8.60
CA THR A 52 1.56 9.14 -7.40
C THR A 52 3.02 8.75 -7.61
N THR A 53 3.91 9.73 -7.66
CA THR A 53 5.34 9.47 -7.84
C THR A 53 5.98 9.02 -6.52
N SER A 54 7.11 8.33 -6.58
CA SER A 54 7.91 8.02 -5.37
C SER A 54 8.33 9.28 -4.63
N MET A 55 8.57 10.37 -5.36
CA MET A 55 8.89 11.67 -4.78
C MET A 55 7.73 12.25 -3.98
N ASP A 56 6.50 12.12 -4.48
CA ASP A 56 5.32 12.54 -3.71
C ASP A 56 5.18 11.74 -2.42
N ILE A 57 5.48 10.44 -2.45
CA ILE A 57 5.49 9.61 -1.24
C ILE A 57 6.57 10.10 -0.27
N ILE A 58 7.81 10.27 -0.72
CA ILE A 58 8.91 10.71 0.15
C ILE A 58 8.60 12.08 0.77
N ILE A 59 8.16 13.03 -0.05
CA ILE A 59 7.90 14.40 0.40
C ILE A 59 6.69 14.44 1.32
N ASN A 60 5.55 13.88 0.89
CA ASN A 60 4.30 14.06 1.61
C ASN A 60 4.18 13.17 2.85
N GLU A 61 4.77 11.96 2.81
CA GLU A 61 4.56 10.97 3.86
C GLU A 61 5.72 10.87 4.84
N LEU A 62 6.92 11.31 4.45
CA LEU A 62 8.11 11.20 5.29
C LEU A 62 8.65 12.56 5.73
N LEU A 63 8.74 13.54 4.83
CA LEU A 63 9.31 14.85 5.15
C LEU A 63 8.26 15.83 5.72
N LEU A 64 7.09 15.92 5.10
CA LEU A 64 6.03 16.85 5.52
C LEU A 64 5.60 16.72 6.98
N PRO A 65 5.42 15.51 7.55
CA PRO A 65 5.00 15.37 8.93
C PRO A 65 5.97 16.04 9.91
N SER A 66 7.28 16.02 9.62
CA SER A 66 8.29 16.69 10.45
C SER A 66 8.41 18.20 10.26
N LEU A 67 7.80 18.77 9.21
CA LEU A 67 7.94 20.19 8.84
C LEU A 67 6.65 21.00 9.03
N THR A 68 5.62 20.39 9.62
CA THR A 68 4.27 20.98 9.66
C THR A 68 4.25 22.31 10.42
N GLU A 69 5.01 22.44 11.50
CA GLU A 69 5.05 23.65 12.31
C GLU A 69 5.78 24.80 11.60
N GLU A 70 6.91 24.49 10.96
CA GLU A 70 7.71 25.43 10.18
C GLU A 70 6.92 25.95 8.97
N ILE A 71 6.17 25.07 8.29
CA ILE A 71 5.30 25.43 7.18
C ILE A 71 4.19 26.37 7.65
N ASN A 72 3.55 26.06 8.77
CA ASN A 72 2.50 26.92 9.32
C ASN A 72 3.06 28.30 9.71
N THR A 73 4.24 28.33 10.30
CA THR A 73 4.94 29.58 10.65
C THR A 73 5.26 30.39 9.40
N PHE A 74 5.83 29.77 8.37
CA PHE A 74 6.11 30.42 7.09
C PHE A 74 4.85 30.98 6.43
N ASN A 75 3.77 30.19 6.38
CA ASN A 75 2.49 30.60 5.81
C ASN A 75 1.90 31.81 6.54
N ASN A 76 2.03 31.86 7.88
CA ASN A 76 1.59 33.01 8.66
C ASN A 76 2.38 34.27 8.31
N VAL A 77 3.70 34.17 8.14
CA VAL A 77 4.55 35.30 7.73
C VAL A 77 4.17 35.80 6.33
N VAL A 78 3.99 34.90 5.36
CA VAL A 78 3.59 35.25 3.99
C VAL A 78 2.20 35.93 3.98
N ASN A 79 1.22 35.36 4.69
CA ASN A 79 -0.13 35.92 4.77
C ASN A 79 -0.16 37.30 5.46
N ALA A 80 0.68 37.51 6.48
CA ALA A 80 0.83 38.82 7.11
C ALA A 80 1.37 39.86 6.11
N LYS A 81 2.39 39.49 5.32
CA LYS A 81 2.97 40.36 4.29
C LYS A 81 2.00 40.63 3.13
N ALA A 82 1.26 39.63 2.68
CA ALA A 82 0.21 39.81 1.68
C ALA A 82 -0.87 40.80 2.15
N SER A 83 -1.28 40.69 3.41
CA SER A 83 -2.25 41.60 4.04
C SER A 83 -1.70 43.03 4.15
N GLU A 84 -0.43 43.20 4.53
CA GLU A 84 0.26 44.50 4.57
C GLU A 84 0.25 45.17 3.18
N ILE A 85 0.58 44.42 2.12
CA ILE A 85 0.59 44.93 0.74
C ILE A 85 -0.81 45.31 0.29
N ASN A 86 -1.81 44.46 0.54
CA ASN A 86 -3.20 44.77 0.20
C ASN A 86 -3.70 46.03 0.92
N SER A 87 -3.33 46.25 2.18
CA SER A 87 -3.64 47.49 2.90
C SER A 87 -3.03 48.69 2.20
N LYS A 88 -1.72 48.65 1.91
CA LYS A 88 -1.03 49.76 1.21
C LYS A 88 -1.66 50.10 -0.14
N LEU A 89 -2.14 49.10 -0.89
CA LEU A 89 -2.83 49.31 -2.17
C LEU A 89 -4.20 49.98 -2.00
N LYS A 90 -4.93 49.65 -0.92
CA LYS A 90 -6.20 50.28 -0.55
C LYS A 90 -5.98 51.72 -0.07
N ASP A 91 -5.01 51.92 0.81
CA ASP A 91 -4.67 53.25 1.36
C ASP A 91 -4.26 54.23 0.25
N LYS A 92 -3.55 53.74 -0.77
CA LYS A 92 -3.18 54.52 -1.96
C LYS A 92 -4.30 54.66 -3.00
N ASN A 93 -5.52 54.16 -2.70
CA ASN A 93 -6.66 54.13 -3.61
C ASN A 93 -6.39 53.46 -4.97
N ILE A 94 -5.37 52.61 -5.08
CA ILE A 94 -4.96 51.99 -6.35
C ILE A 94 -6.07 51.05 -6.83
N ILE A 95 -6.56 50.18 -5.94
CA ILE A 95 -7.64 49.23 -6.27
C ILE A 95 -8.94 49.96 -6.60
N SER A 96 -9.27 51.00 -5.82
CA SER A 96 -10.44 51.86 -6.01
C SER A 96 -10.41 52.54 -7.39
N ASN A 97 -9.25 53.05 -7.81
CA ASN A 97 -9.06 53.66 -9.12
C ASN A 97 -9.22 52.64 -10.26
N ILE A 98 -8.65 51.44 -10.13
CA ILE A 98 -8.82 50.37 -11.12
C ILE A 98 -10.29 49.95 -11.24
N LYS A 99 -11.01 49.81 -10.12
CA LYS A 99 -12.44 49.47 -10.10
C LYS A 99 -13.32 50.48 -10.84
N ARG A 100 -12.93 51.76 -10.90
CA ARG A 100 -13.66 52.77 -11.70
C ARG A 100 -13.64 52.45 -13.20
N TYR A 101 -12.54 51.90 -13.70
CA TYR A 101 -12.42 51.49 -15.11
C TYR A 101 -12.95 50.08 -15.37
N ILE A 102 -12.98 49.23 -14.34
CA ILE A 102 -13.47 47.84 -14.43
C ILE A 102 -14.46 47.58 -13.28
N PRO A 103 -15.73 48.02 -13.40
CA PRO A 103 -16.72 47.95 -12.32
C PRO A 103 -17.10 46.52 -11.89
N ILE A 104 -16.86 45.54 -12.78
CA ILE A 104 -17.13 44.11 -12.56
C ILE A 104 -16.12 43.40 -11.65
N LEU A 105 -15.04 44.07 -11.24
CA LEU A 105 -14.05 43.50 -10.31
C LEU A 105 -14.65 43.22 -8.93
N LYS A 106 -14.70 41.93 -8.56
CA LYS A 106 -15.28 41.46 -7.28
C LYS A 106 -14.30 41.44 -6.10
N THR A 107 -12.99 41.54 -6.34
CA THR A 107 -11.96 41.48 -5.29
C THR A 107 -11.39 42.85 -4.97
N ASP A 108 -11.11 43.08 -3.68
CA ASP A 108 -10.39 44.26 -3.18
C ASP A 108 -8.92 43.97 -2.85
N ASN A 109 -8.50 42.71 -3.02
CA ASN A 109 -7.15 42.26 -2.73
C ASN A 109 -6.46 41.86 -4.04
N LEU A 110 -5.24 42.34 -4.24
CA LEU A 110 -4.38 41.92 -5.34
C LEU A 110 -3.74 40.56 -5.04
N ILE A 111 -3.31 40.37 -3.79
CA ILE A 111 -2.72 39.12 -3.32
C ILE A 111 -3.77 38.38 -2.49
N LYS A 112 -4.08 37.14 -2.87
CA LYS A 112 -4.99 36.30 -2.11
C LYS A 112 -4.23 35.69 -0.93
N ASN A 113 -4.78 35.80 0.28
CA ASN A 113 -4.32 34.99 1.41
C ASN A 113 -4.78 33.56 1.17
N ASP A 114 -3.86 32.60 1.17
CA ASP A 114 -4.19 31.19 1.13
C ASP A 114 -3.82 30.56 2.47
N THR A 115 -4.80 29.98 3.15
CA THR A 115 -4.57 29.18 4.36
C THR A 115 -4.09 27.78 4.00
N ASN A 116 -4.32 27.37 2.75
CA ASN A 116 -3.92 26.10 2.20
C ASN A 116 -2.86 26.31 1.12
N TYR A 117 -1.76 26.98 1.49
CA TYR A 117 -0.51 26.61 0.87
C TYR A 117 -0.22 25.15 1.27
N LYS A 118 -0.86 24.19 0.58
CA LYS A 118 -0.10 23.10 0.02
C LYS A 118 0.89 23.77 -0.92
N ILE A 119 1.92 24.40 -0.34
CA ILE A 119 3.20 24.50 -1.00
C ILE A 119 3.38 23.08 -1.48
N THR A 120 3.34 22.87 -2.79
CA THR A 120 3.80 21.60 -3.32
C THR A 120 5.27 21.69 -2.95
N LEU A 121 5.65 21.15 -1.79
CA LEU A 121 7.02 21.24 -1.28
C LEU A 121 7.95 20.54 -2.24
N SER A 122 7.42 19.68 -3.11
CA SER A 122 8.04 19.24 -4.36
C SER A 122 8.56 20.35 -5.28
N LYS A 123 8.13 21.60 -5.11
CA LYS A 123 8.65 22.79 -5.82
C LYS A 123 9.74 23.53 -5.04
N LEU A 124 9.85 23.32 -3.73
CA LEU A 124 10.89 23.94 -2.87
C LEU A 124 12.01 22.96 -2.52
N LEU A 125 11.71 21.67 -2.49
CA LEU A 125 12.63 20.57 -2.21
C LEU A 125 12.97 19.89 -3.53
N ASN A 126 14.23 20.01 -3.92
CA ASN A 126 14.80 19.18 -4.96
C ASN A 126 15.50 18.01 -4.26
N LEU A 127 14.96 16.80 -4.44
CA LEU A 127 15.67 15.60 -4.02
C LEU A 127 16.81 15.34 -4.99
N ASP A 128 17.99 15.03 -4.45
CA ASP A 128 19.10 14.62 -5.28
C ASP A 128 18.78 13.28 -5.94
N THR A 129 18.50 13.35 -7.24
CA THR A 129 18.12 12.20 -8.05
C THR A 129 19.29 11.39 -8.56
N THR A 130 20.54 11.77 -8.26
CA THR A 130 21.74 11.04 -8.71
C THR A 130 21.67 9.58 -8.27
N LEU A 131 21.44 9.33 -6.97
CA LEU A 131 21.28 7.98 -6.43
C LEU A 131 20.11 7.24 -7.09
N ILE A 132 18.99 7.93 -7.30
CA ILE A 132 17.75 7.35 -7.84
C ILE A 132 17.92 6.93 -9.30
N LYS A 133 18.65 7.72 -10.11
CA LYS A 133 18.91 7.42 -11.52
C LYS A 133 19.75 6.16 -11.72
N GLU A 134 20.53 5.78 -10.72
CA GLU A 134 21.33 4.56 -10.75
C GLU A 134 20.54 3.32 -10.27
N MET A 135 19.34 3.50 -9.72
CA MET A 135 18.53 2.42 -9.17
C MET A 135 17.61 1.82 -10.22
N SER A 136 17.56 0.49 -10.27
CA SER A 136 16.48 -0.21 -10.98
C SER A 136 15.14 0.00 -10.25
N SER A 137 14.03 -0.17 -10.97
CA SER A 137 12.68 -0.06 -10.39
C SER A 137 12.49 -0.92 -9.14
N GLY A 138 12.99 -2.16 -9.14
CA GLY A 138 12.96 -3.04 -7.98
C GLY A 138 13.78 -2.51 -6.78
N MET A 139 14.95 -1.92 -7.02
CA MET A 139 15.73 -1.27 -5.95
C MET A 139 14.99 -0.06 -5.39
N GLY A 140 14.26 0.66 -6.24
CA GLY A 140 13.35 1.72 -5.83
C GLY A 140 12.27 1.23 -4.85
N THR A 141 11.59 0.13 -5.17
CA THR A 141 10.62 -0.49 -4.24
C THR A 141 11.26 -0.82 -2.90
N TYR A 142 12.47 -1.38 -2.92
CA TYR A 142 13.21 -1.66 -1.70
C TYR A 142 13.54 -0.38 -0.88
N LEU A 143 13.91 0.71 -1.54
CA LEU A 143 14.15 2.00 -0.88
C LEU A 143 12.89 2.52 -0.20
N ILE A 144 11.76 2.58 -0.91
CA ILE A 144 10.50 3.05 -0.37
C ILE A 144 10.09 2.21 0.84
N ILE A 145 10.20 0.88 0.76
CA ILE A 145 9.88 -0.01 1.89
C ILE A 145 10.76 0.27 3.11
N ASN A 146 12.05 0.57 2.91
CA ASN A 146 12.93 0.95 4.03
C ASN A 146 12.53 2.29 4.64
N LEU A 147 12.16 3.25 3.81
CA LEU A 147 11.76 4.57 4.26
C LEU A 147 10.44 4.57 5.03
N LEU A 148 9.55 3.59 4.80
CA LEU A 148 8.33 3.41 5.59
C LEU A 148 8.58 3.19 7.08
N LYS A 149 9.80 2.81 7.49
CA LYS A 149 10.20 2.74 8.91
C LYS A 149 10.16 4.11 9.60
N LEU A 150 10.35 5.17 8.83
CA LEU A 150 10.31 6.56 9.31
C LEU A 150 8.90 7.15 9.24
N SER A 151 7.99 6.53 8.49
CA SER A 151 6.62 7.01 8.35
C SER A 151 5.85 6.84 9.65
N ASN A 152 5.03 7.84 10.00
CA ASN A 152 4.10 7.78 11.13
C ASN A 152 2.80 7.02 10.81
N LYS A 153 2.57 6.64 9.54
CA LYS A 153 1.38 5.90 9.11
C LYS A 153 1.35 4.50 9.70
N THR A 154 0.19 4.08 10.23
CA THR A 154 0.02 2.75 10.82
C THR A 154 -0.36 1.71 9.80
N ASP A 155 -1.13 2.11 8.79
CA ASP A 155 -1.73 1.23 7.80
C ASP A 155 -1.06 1.46 6.43
N ILE A 156 -0.43 0.41 5.90
CA ILE A 156 0.42 0.48 4.72
C ILE A 156 -0.11 -0.49 3.69
N TYR A 157 -0.42 0.03 2.51
CA TYR A 157 -0.92 -0.72 1.38
C TYR A 157 0.17 -0.80 0.32
N ILE A 158 0.55 -2.00 -0.12
CA ILE A 158 1.65 -2.19 -1.08
C ILE A 158 1.16 -3.06 -2.23
N ASP A 159 1.12 -2.49 -3.42
CA ASP A 159 0.66 -3.18 -4.63
C ASP A 159 1.86 -3.87 -5.32
N GLU A 160 1.77 -5.18 -5.55
CA GLU A 160 2.75 -6.04 -6.22
C GLU A 160 4.24 -5.67 -5.98
N PRO A 161 4.74 -5.67 -4.73
CA PRO A 161 6.10 -5.22 -4.41
C PRO A 161 7.21 -6.08 -5.02
N GLU A 162 6.89 -7.27 -5.52
CA GLU A 162 7.81 -8.13 -6.27
C GLU A 162 8.04 -7.70 -7.71
N LYS A 163 7.21 -6.81 -8.26
CA LYS A 163 7.24 -6.51 -9.69
C LYS A 163 8.57 -5.86 -10.03
N PHE A 164 9.15 -6.27 -11.16
CA PHE A 164 10.47 -5.85 -11.62
C PHE A 164 11.65 -6.18 -10.68
N CYS A 165 11.43 -6.99 -9.64
CA CYS A 165 12.49 -7.40 -8.72
C CYS A 165 13.12 -8.74 -9.15
N HIS A 166 14.45 -8.82 -9.06
CA HIS A 166 15.14 -10.11 -9.15
C HIS A 166 14.75 -11.00 -7.94
N PRO A 167 14.72 -12.34 -8.07
CA PRO A 167 14.30 -13.24 -6.97
C PRO A 167 15.04 -13.06 -5.63
N SER A 168 16.32 -12.67 -5.67
CA SER A 168 17.08 -12.33 -4.46
C SER A 168 16.52 -11.11 -3.75
N LEU A 169 16.11 -10.08 -4.49
CA LEU A 169 15.55 -8.85 -3.95
C LEU A 169 14.14 -9.06 -3.38
N ILE A 170 13.32 -9.93 -3.99
CA ILE A 170 12.01 -10.34 -3.43
C ILE A 170 12.18 -10.87 -2.00
N THR A 171 13.21 -11.69 -1.77
CA THR A 171 13.50 -12.26 -0.44
C THR A 171 13.89 -11.17 0.56
N ILE A 172 14.62 -10.14 0.12
CA ILE A 172 15.00 -9.00 0.96
C ILE A 172 13.77 -8.14 1.27
N ILE A 173 12.96 -7.82 0.27
CA ILE A 173 11.71 -7.07 0.40
C ILE A 173 10.77 -7.75 1.41
N ALA A 174 10.56 -9.06 1.30
CA ALA A 174 9.74 -9.82 2.24
C ALA A 174 10.22 -9.69 3.69
N LYS A 175 11.55 -9.73 3.91
CA LYS A 175 12.16 -9.54 5.24
C LYS A 175 11.90 -8.14 5.78
N GLU A 176 11.98 -7.11 4.96
CA GLU A 176 11.69 -5.74 5.40
C GLU A 176 10.21 -5.53 5.72
N ILE A 177 9.30 -6.11 4.91
CA ILE A 177 7.86 -6.13 5.22
C ILE A 177 7.61 -6.81 6.58
N ASN A 178 8.22 -7.98 6.81
CA ASN A 178 8.10 -8.68 8.09
C ASN A 178 8.59 -7.83 9.28
N LYS A 179 9.65 -7.04 9.11
CA LYS A 179 10.17 -6.13 10.15
C LYS A 179 9.20 -4.98 10.41
N LEU A 180 8.60 -4.39 9.37
CA LEU A 180 7.59 -3.34 9.55
C LEU A 180 6.39 -3.85 10.34
N VAL A 181 5.91 -5.06 10.04
CA VAL A 181 4.83 -5.72 10.79
C VAL A 181 5.24 -5.98 12.24
N ALA A 182 6.46 -6.46 12.47
CA ALA A 182 7.00 -6.66 13.82
C ALA A 182 7.06 -5.35 14.63
N ASN A 183 7.26 -4.22 13.96
CA ASN A 183 7.27 -2.88 14.56
C ASN A 183 5.86 -2.28 14.75
N GLY A 184 4.80 -3.05 14.55
CA GLY A 184 3.42 -2.63 14.83
C GLY A 184 2.69 -2.01 13.63
N LYS A 185 3.25 -2.04 12.42
CA LYS A 185 2.56 -1.58 11.21
C LYS A 185 1.58 -2.64 10.72
N ASN A 186 0.39 -2.21 10.31
CA ASN A 186 -0.55 -3.06 9.59
C ASN A 186 -0.23 -2.95 8.11
N ILE A 187 0.04 -4.08 7.47
CA ILE A 187 0.42 -4.11 6.05
C ILE A 187 -0.60 -4.96 5.29
N THR A 188 -1.13 -4.40 4.21
CA THR A 188 -1.90 -5.14 3.22
C THR A 188 -1.12 -5.14 1.91
N ILE A 189 -0.84 -6.32 1.37
CA ILE A 189 -0.16 -6.45 0.08
C ILE A 189 -1.03 -7.14 -0.94
N THR A 190 -0.87 -6.77 -2.22
CA THR A 190 -1.32 -7.60 -3.33
C THR A 190 -0.11 -8.32 -3.92
N THR A 191 -0.31 -9.54 -4.40
CA THR A 191 0.77 -10.29 -5.04
C THR A 191 0.22 -11.40 -5.93
N HIS A 192 0.97 -11.75 -6.96
CA HIS A 192 0.78 -12.97 -7.75
C HIS A 192 2.00 -13.90 -7.63
N SER A 193 2.93 -13.61 -6.73
CA SER A 193 4.22 -14.29 -6.59
C SER A 193 4.20 -15.34 -5.49
N PRO A 194 4.25 -16.64 -5.83
CA PRO A 194 4.41 -17.70 -4.84
C PRO A 194 5.69 -17.52 -4.03
N LYS A 195 6.75 -16.97 -4.66
CA LYS A 195 8.03 -16.73 -4.00
C LYS A 195 7.91 -15.69 -2.90
N LEU A 196 7.22 -14.57 -3.13
CA LEU A 196 7.03 -13.54 -2.11
C LEU A 196 6.25 -14.10 -0.91
N ILE A 197 5.14 -14.79 -1.17
CA ILE A 197 4.27 -15.37 -0.13
C ILE A 197 5.04 -16.38 0.73
N LYS A 198 5.95 -17.16 0.16
CA LYS A 198 6.78 -18.12 0.91
C LYS A 198 7.75 -17.46 1.89
N GLU A 199 8.20 -16.24 1.62
CA GLU A 199 9.19 -15.52 2.45
C GLU A 199 8.52 -14.61 3.49
N LEU A 200 7.22 -14.35 3.36
CA LEU A 200 6.44 -13.53 4.28
C LEU A 200 5.96 -14.32 5.50
N ASN A 201 5.90 -13.64 6.64
CA ASN A 201 5.43 -14.18 7.91
C ASN A 201 3.94 -13.84 8.14
N TRP A 202 3.07 -14.43 7.32
CA TRP A 202 1.61 -14.32 7.43
C TRP A 202 0.97 -15.51 8.14
N ASP A 203 -0.27 -15.33 8.58
CA ASP A 203 -1.16 -16.36 9.13
C ASP A 203 -2.30 -16.64 8.13
N PHE A 204 -2.84 -17.86 8.11
CA PHE A 204 -3.85 -18.29 7.13
C PHE A 204 -5.09 -17.41 7.11
N ASP A 205 -5.51 -16.93 8.28
CA ASP A 205 -6.68 -16.09 8.44
C ASP A 205 -6.52 -14.70 7.76
N ASN A 206 -5.29 -14.36 7.35
CA ASN A 206 -4.92 -13.12 6.69
C ASN A 206 -4.51 -13.33 5.20
N LEU A 207 -4.73 -14.52 4.64
CA LEU A 207 -4.52 -14.80 3.22
C LEU A 207 -5.88 -14.83 2.50
N PHE A 208 -6.06 -13.92 1.55
CA PHE A 208 -7.32 -13.75 0.82
C PHE A 208 -7.09 -14.01 -0.67
N ILE A 209 -7.95 -14.85 -1.23
CA ILE A 209 -7.94 -15.19 -2.66
C ILE A 209 -8.94 -14.30 -3.36
N ILE A 210 -8.50 -13.69 -4.46
CA ILE A 210 -9.29 -12.83 -5.33
C ILE A 210 -9.32 -13.47 -6.71
N ASN A 211 -10.44 -14.10 -7.06
CA ASN A 211 -10.63 -14.80 -8.33
C ASN A 211 -11.91 -14.39 -9.08
N THR A 212 -12.37 -13.14 -8.92
CA THR A 212 -13.57 -12.70 -9.65
C THR A 212 -13.35 -11.32 -10.24
N HIS A 213 -13.93 -11.07 -11.41
CA HIS A 213 -14.05 -9.73 -11.99
C HIS A 213 -15.29 -8.98 -11.48
N ASN A 214 -15.91 -9.44 -10.40
CA ASN A 214 -17.14 -8.87 -9.86
C ASN A 214 -16.84 -7.51 -9.20
N LYS A 215 -17.81 -6.60 -9.18
CA LYS A 215 -17.66 -5.25 -8.58
C LYS A 215 -17.93 -5.22 -7.07
N ASP A 216 -18.47 -6.29 -6.51
CA ASP A 216 -18.85 -6.40 -5.10
C ASP A 216 -17.63 -6.83 -4.24
N LEU A 217 -17.09 -5.93 -3.43
CA LEU A 217 -15.75 -6.05 -2.78
C LEU A 217 -15.69 -7.15 -1.70
N GLU A 218 -16.76 -7.30 -0.92
CA GLU A 218 -16.86 -8.32 0.13
C GLU A 218 -16.94 -9.75 -0.47
N LYS A 219 -17.62 -9.89 -1.61
CA LYS A 219 -17.77 -11.18 -2.31
C LYS A 219 -16.53 -11.60 -3.10
N GLN A 220 -15.58 -10.69 -3.31
CA GLN A 220 -14.32 -10.97 -4.01
C GLN A 220 -13.29 -11.65 -3.10
N LYS A 221 -13.37 -11.45 -1.78
CA LYS A 221 -12.41 -11.98 -0.80
C LYS A 221 -12.82 -13.38 -0.35
N ILE A 222 -12.19 -14.40 -0.91
CA ILE A 222 -12.27 -15.73 -0.34
C ILE A 222 -11.17 -15.82 0.72
N ASN A 223 -11.54 -15.63 1.99
CA ASN A 223 -10.65 -15.90 3.12
C ASN A 223 -10.48 -17.43 3.24
N LEU A 224 -9.23 -17.90 3.28
CA LEU A 224 -8.88 -19.27 3.66
C LEU A 224 -9.08 -19.49 5.16
N ASN A 225 -10.31 -19.34 5.63
CA ASN A 225 -10.67 -19.62 7.00
C ASN A 225 -10.58 -21.14 7.24
N ILE A 226 -9.57 -21.55 8.00
CA ILE A 226 -9.26 -22.96 8.28
C ILE A 226 -10.43 -23.63 9.00
N GLU A 227 -11.11 -22.93 9.91
CA GLU A 227 -12.29 -23.44 10.60
C GLU A 227 -13.40 -23.80 9.61
N LYS A 228 -13.67 -22.94 8.62
CA LYS A 228 -14.65 -23.23 7.56
C LYS A 228 -14.24 -24.43 6.70
N ILE A 229 -12.95 -24.56 6.38
CA ILE A 229 -12.41 -25.69 5.60
C ILE A 229 -12.59 -27.00 6.38
N VAL A 230 -12.19 -27.02 7.65
CA VAL A 230 -12.31 -28.20 8.51
C VAL A 230 -13.77 -28.53 8.75
N ASN A 231 -14.67 -27.54 8.82
CA ASN A 231 -16.08 -27.77 9.08
C ASN A 231 -16.92 -28.10 7.84
N ASN A 232 -16.38 -27.94 6.64
CA ASN A 232 -17.05 -28.30 5.39
C ASN A 232 -17.36 -29.82 5.36
N SER A 233 -18.61 -30.18 5.08
CA SER A 233 -19.09 -31.57 5.09
C SER A 233 -18.42 -32.44 4.03
N GLU A 234 -18.15 -31.91 2.83
CA GLU A 234 -17.46 -32.63 1.75
C GLU A 234 -15.99 -32.89 2.12
N ILE A 235 -15.32 -31.88 2.68
CA ILE A 235 -13.92 -32.01 3.14
C ILE A 235 -13.84 -32.98 4.34
N LYS A 236 -14.80 -32.94 5.27
CA LYS A 236 -14.90 -33.91 6.37
C LYS A 236 -15.06 -35.33 5.84
N ASN A 237 -15.89 -35.54 4.83
CA ASN A 237 -16.10 -36.86 4.24
C ASN A 237 -14.83 -37.34 3.51
N LEU A 238 -14.18 -36.48 2.72
CA LEU A 238 -12.87 -36.74 2.12
C LEU A 238 -11.81 -37.09 3.18
N SER A 239 -11.74 -36.33 4.27
CA SER A 239 -10.77 -36.57 5.35
C SER A 239 -10.93 -37.95 6.01
N LYS A 240 -12.16 -38.48 6.09
CA LYS A 240 -12.44 -39.83 6.60
C LYS A 240 -12.00 -40.90 5.59
N LEU A 241 -12.38 -40.73 4.32
CA LEU A 241 -11.98 -41.63 3.24
C LEU A 241 -10.45 -41.73 3.08
N LEU A 242 -9.74 -40.63 3.27
CA LEU A 242 -8.26 -40.58 3.24
C LEU A 242 -7.60 -41.28 4.45
N LYS A 243 -8.32 -41.44 5.56
CA LYS A 243 -7.86 -42.22 6.72
C LYS A 243 -8.10 -43.72 6.53
N ASP A 244 -9.17 -44.08 5.83
CA ASP A 244 -9.66 -45.45 5.72
C ASP A 244 -9.06 -46.22 4.52
N ASN A 245 -8.72 -45.54 3.41
CA ASN A 245 -8.24 -46.17 2.17
C ASN A 245 -6.72 -46.41 2.12
N GLY A 246 -6.18 -47.15 3.09
CA GLY A 246 -4.75 -47.44 3.22
C GLY A 246 -4.09 -48.03 1.95
N SER A 247 -3.19 -47.24 1.33
CA SER A 247 -2.09 -47.72 0.50
C SER A 247 -0.80 -46.98 0.90
N PRO A 248 0.41 -47.51 0.59
CA PRO A 248 1.68 -47.18 1.25
C PRO A 248 2.26 -45.79 0.96
N ASP A 249 1.57 -44.97 0.17
CA ASP A 249 1.95 -43.57 0.00
C ASP A 249 1.56 -42.80 1.25
N GLN A 250 2.51 -42.74 2.20
CA GLN A 250 2.41 -42.07 3.50
C GLN A 250 1.76 -40.68 3.42
N GLY A 251 1.83 -39.99 2.27
CA GLY A 251 1.25 -38.66 2.03
C GLY A 251 -0.27 -38.55 2.22
N TYR A 252 -1.09 -39.52 1.81
CA TYR A 252 -2.56 -39.36 1.83
C TYR A 252 -3.17 -39.54 3.22
N LYS A 253 -2.68 -40.53 3.99
CA LYS A 253 -3.08 -40.73 5.39
C LYS A 253 -2.70 -39.53 6.26
N ILE A 254 -1.51 -38.98 6.02
CA ILE A 254 -1.01 -37.73 6.62
C ILE A 254 -2.04 -36.61 6.38
N ILE A 255 -2.42 -36.35 5.13
CA ILE A 255 -3.37 -35.26 4.81
C ILE A 255 -4.72 -35.43 5.51
N GLY A 256 -5.29 -36.65 5.52
CA GLY A 256 -6.55 -36.94 6.21
C GLY A 256 -6.49 -36.71 7.73
N GLU A 257 -5.38 -37.05 8.38
CA GLU A 257 -5.16 -36.76 9.80
C GLU A 257 -5.11 -35.26 10.10
N TYR A 258 -4.48 -34.47 9.22
CA TYR A 258 -4.37 -33.04 9.43
C TYR A 258 -5.66 -32.26 9.14
N LEU A 259 -6.51 -32.73 8.23
CA LEU A 259 -7.83 -32.13 7.95
C LEU A 259 -8.87 -32.36 9.07
N SER A 260 -8.56 -33.20 10.07
CA SER A 260 -9.54 -33.61 11.08
C SER A 260 -9.78 -32.65 12.24
N SER A 261 -8.94 -31.61 12.36
CA SER A 261 -9.11 -30.54 13.35
C SER A 261 -8.35 -29.30 12.89
N GLU A 262 -8.84 -28.12 13.27
CA GLU A 262 -8.22 -26.84 12.93
C GLU A 262 -6.74 -26.76 13.36
N GLU A 263 -6.42 -27.15 14.60
CA GLU A 263 -5.04 -27.12 15.12
C GLU A 263 -4.08 -28.00 14.31
N LYS A 264 -4.51 -29.22 13.96
CA LYS A 264 -3.70 -30.12 13.14
C LYS A 264 -3.52 -29.57 11.73
N LEU A 265 -4.56 -29.01 11.12
CA LEU A 265 -4.45 -28.42 9.78
C LEU A 265 -3.50 -27.21 9.81
N LYS A 266 -3.61 -26.34 10.82
CA LYS A 266 -2.68 -25.25 11.09
C LYS A 266 -1.23 -25.77 11.21
N LYS A 267 -1.00 -26.81 12.01
CA LYS A 267 0.33 -27.42 12.19
C LYS A 267 0.89 -28.03 10.90
N TYR A 268 0.07 -28.73 10.12
CA TYR A 268 0.48 -29.27 8.81
C TYR A 268 0.87 -28.17 7.84
N LEU A 269 0.02 -27.16 7.72
CA LEU A 269 0.25 -26.06 6.83
C LEU A 269 1.44 -25.20 7.27
N GLN A 270 1.77 -25.14 8.56
CA GLN A 270 3.04 -24.57 9.03
C GLN A 270 4.24 -25.40 8.57
N LEU A 271 4.19 -26.74 8.71
CA LEU A 271 5.29 -27.64 8.32
C LEU A 271 5.47 -27.75 6.80
N ARG A 272 4.37 -27.69 6.04
CA ARG A 272 4.31 -27.88 4.59
C ARG A 272 3.93 -26.60 3.84
N ARG A 273 4.12 -25.43 4.45
CA ARG A 273 3.72 -24.12 3.92
C ARG A 273 4.18 -23.89 2.48
N LYS A 274 5.43 -24.23 2.18
CA LYS A 274 6.01 -24.07 0.85
C LYS A 274 5.28 -24.90 -0.20
N ASN A 275 5.02 -26.17 0.13
CA ASN A 275 4.31 -27.10 -0.76
C ASN A 275 2.85 -26.66 -0.96
N PHE A 276 2.20 -26.16 0.09
CA PHE A 276 0.85 -25.61 -0.02
C PHE A 276 0.80 -24.42 -0.99
N ILE A 277 1.76 -23.49 -0.89
CA ILE A 277 1.84 -22.36 -1.82
C ILE A 277 2.15 -22.83 -3.25
N ASP A 278 3.06 -23.79 -3.43
CA ASP A 278 3.31 -24.36 -4.77
C ASP A 278 2.07 -25.01 -5.37
N MET A 279 1.31 -25.75 -4.57
CA MET A 279 0.03 -26.33 -4.97
C MET A 279 -0.98 -25.23 -5.33
N PHE A 280 -1.11 -24.21 -4.48
CA PHE A 280 -2.04 -23.11 -4.67
C PHE A 280 -1.81 -22.34 -5.97
N PHE A 281 -0.56 -22.26 -6.43
CA PHE A 281 -0.20 -21.61 -7.70
C PHE A 281 0.04 -22.60 -8.86
N ALA A 282 -0.19 -23.90 -8.67
CA ALA A 282 -0.18 -24.87 -9.76
C ALA A 282 -1.31 -24.56 -10.74
N LYS A 283 -1.09 -24.88 -12.03
CA LYS A 283 -1.77 -24.33 -13.23
C LYS A 283 -3.30 -24.17 -13.24
N ASN A 284 -4.07 -24.64 -12.25
CA ASN A 284 -5.54 -24.63 -12.24
C ASN A 284 -6.20 -24.39 -10.85
N ILE A 285 -5.52 -23.80 -9.85
CA ILE A 285 -6.13 -23.51 -8.52
C ILE A 285 -6.52 -22.02 -8.36
N TYR A 286 -6.63 -21.29 -9.47
CA TYR A 286 -7.24 -19.97 -9.48
C TYR A 286 -8.77 -20.13 -9.49
#